data_AF-A0A8H9I1D1-F1
#
_entry.id   AF-A0A8H9I1D1-F1
#
_cell.length_a   1.000
_cell.length_b   1.000
_cell.length_c   1.000
_cell.angle_alpha   90.00
_cell.angle_beta   90.00
_cell.angle_gamma   90.00
#
_symmetry.space_group_name_H-M   'P 1'
#
loop_
_entity.id
_entity.type
_entity.pdbx_description
1 polymer ?
#
loop_
_entity_poly.entity_id
_entity_poly.type
_entity_poly.pdbx_seq_one_letter_code
_entity_poly.pdbx_strand_id
1 'polypeptide(L)' 'MLRPADSFSAGWGSRDRLDVVLAAPEVVMEVAADVARDSAGRWRHPVRPHRIRTDIGGRDVPLFGE' A
#
# COMPACT_ATOMS: atom_id res chain seq x y z
N MET A 1 -16.35 7.99 -18.23
CA MET A 1 -15.36 9.10 -18.24
C MET A 1 -14.24 8.70 -17.29
N LEU A 2 -13.12 8.20 -17.81
CA LEU A 2 -11.95 7.82 -17.01
C LEU A 2 -11.30 9.12 -16.49
N ARG A 3 -11.09 9.22 -15.19
CA ARG A 3 -10.31 10.33 -14.58
C ARG A 3 -8.87 10.28 -15.12
N PRO A 4 -8.10 11.38 -15.05
CA PRO A 4 -6.67 11.34 -15.39
C PRO A 4 -6.03 10.18 -14.65
N ALA A 5 -5.08 9.46 -15.26
CA ALA A 5 -4.40 8.36 -14.60
C ALA A 5 -3.92 8.84 -13.24
N ASP A 6 -4.51 8.27 -12.17
CA ASP A 6 -4.07 8.57 -10.82
C ASP A 6 -2.61 8.16 -10.76
N SER A 7 -1.78 9.01 -10.17
CA SER A 7 -0.35 8.84 -10.29
C SER A 7 0.35 9.34 -9.04
N PHE A 8 1.36 8.63 -8.60
CA PHE A 8 2.09 8.96 -7.37
C PHE A 8 3.59 8.80 -7.58
N SER A 9 4.39 9.46 -6.73
CA SER A 9 5.84 9.22 -6.63
C SER A 9 6.10 8.13 -5.59
N ALA A 10 6.76 7.04 -5.96
CA ALA A 10 6.95 5.88 -5.07
C ALA A 10 8.14 5.97 -4.10
N GLY A 11 8.99 7.00 -4.19
CA GLY A 11 10.23 7.05 -3.41
C GLY A 11 10.57 8.43 -2.87
N TRP A 12 11.23 8.46 -1.71
CA TRP A 12 11.85 9.69 -1.21
C TRP A 12 12.97 10.10 -2.18
N GLY A 13 12.78 11.23 -2.86
CA GLY A 13 13.78 11.82 -3.76
C GLY A 13 13.66 11.42 -5.23
N SER A 14 12.82 10.43 -5.58
CA SER A 14 12.45 10.19 -6.98
C SER A 14 11.37 11.17 -7.41
N ARG A 15 11.54 11.75 -8.62
CA ARG A 15 10.53 12.58 -9.29
C ARG A 15 9.69 11.77 -10.27
N ASP A 16 9.94 10.46 -10.35
CA ASP A 16 9.24 9.58 -11.29
C ASP A 16 7.80 9.44 -10.84
N ARG A 17 6.91 9.72 -11.79
CA ARG A 17 5.47 9.66 -11.61
C ARG A 17 5.00 8.33 -12.16
N LEU A 18 4.48 7.48 -11.29
CA LEU A 18 3.97 6.17 -11.65
C LEU A 18 2.49 6.29 -11.96
N ASP A 19 2.07 5.85 -13.13
CA ASP A 19 0.65 5.66 -13.44
C ASP A 19 0.09 4.49 -12.63
N VAL A 20 -1.08 4.67 -12.04
CA VAL A 20 -1.77 3.62 -11.28
C VAL A 20 -3.20 3.39 -11.76
N VAL A 21 -3.65 2.17 -11.51
CA VAL A 21 -5.06 1.80 -11.57
C VAL A 21 -5.55 1.72 -10.13
N LEU A 22 -6.50 2.58 -9.77
CA LEU A 22 -7.14 2.49 -8.47
C LEU A 22 -8.03 1.24 -8.40
N ALA A 23 -7.93 0.50 -7.30
CA ALA A 23 -8.75 -0.65 -7.00
C ALA A 23 -9.72 -0.34 -5.85
N ALA A 24 -10.89 -0.98 -5.86
CA ALA A 24 -11.75 -1.00 -4.69
C ALA A 24 -11.05 -1.75 -3.53
N PRO A 25 -11.11 -1.25 -2.28
CA PRO A 25 -10.40 -1.83 -1.14
C PRO A 25 -11.13 -3.07 -0.58
N GLU A 26 -11.31 -4.09 -1.40
CA GLU A 26 -12.09 -5.30 -1.07
C GLU A 26 -11.20 -6.52 -0.84
N VAL A 27 -9.96 -6.51 -1.34
CA VAL A 27 -9.02 -7.63 -1.24
C VAL A 27 -7.94 -7.32 -0.21
N VAL A 28 -7.73 -8.23 0.74
CA VAL A 28 -6.67 -8.12 1.75
C VAL A 28 -5.47 -8.96 1.32
N MET A 29 -4.29 -8.33 1.26
CA MET A 29 -3.00 -8.99 0.98
C MET A 29 -2.15 -9.01 2.25
N GLU A 30 -1.71 -10.21 2.65
CA GLU A 30 -0.68 -10.36 3.67
C GLU A 30 0.68 -10.03 3.04
N VAL A 31 1.48 -9.21 3.73
CA VAL A 31 2.81 -8.80 3.27
C VAL A 31 3.85 -9.03 4.36
N ALA A 32 5.07 -9.36 3.96
CA ALA A 32 6.24 -9.31 4.83
C ALA A 32 6.92 -7.94 4.67
N ALA A 33 7.06 -7.20 5.77
CA ALA A 33 7.72 -5.90 5.81
C ALA A 33 8.95 -5.96 6.74
N ASP A 34 10.01 -5.21 6.41
CA ASP A 34 11.02 -4.91 7.43
C ASP A 34 10.47 -3.89 8.43
N VAL A 35 10.91 -3.98 9.68
CA VAL A 35 10.35 -3.25 10.83
C VAL A 35 10.75 -1.77 10.84
N ALA A 36 11.68 -1.33 9.99
CA ALA A 36 12.09 0.07 9.94
C ALA A 36 10.95 0.98 9.46
N ARG A 37 10.37 1.72 10.40
CA ARG A 37 9.44 2.83 10.14
C ARG A 37 10.18 4.16 10.15
N ASP A 38 9.73 5.12 9.37
CA ASP A 38 10.15 6.51 9.51
C ASP A 38 9.41 7.20 10.67
N SER A 39 9.76 8.46 10.96
CA SER A 39 9.12 9.24 12.02
C SER A 39 7.62 9.51 11.80
N ALA A 40 7.09 9.24 10.61
CA ALA A 40 5.67 9.32 10.27
C ALA A 40 4.97 7.94 10.28
N GLY A 41 5.67 6.88 10.72
CA GLY A 41 5.14 5.52 10.83
C GLY A 41 5.12 4.72 9.52
N ARG A 42 5.67 5.28 8.42
CA ARG A 42 5.67 4.60 7.11
C ARG A 42 6.81 3.59 7.05
N TRP A 43 6.54 2.40 6.50
CA TRP A 43 7.56 1.39 6.25
C TRP A 43 8.60 1.93 5.26
N ARG A 44 9.88 1.84 5.62
CA ARG A 44 11.00 2.38 4.83
C ARG A 44 11.54 1.41 3.78
N HIS A 45 11.12 0.16 3.81
CA HIS A 45 11.65 -0.91 2.98
C HIS A 45 10.58 -1.59 2.14
N PRO A 46 10.98 -2.25 1.04
CA PRO A 46 10.06 -3.00 0.19
C PRO A 46 9.26 -4.01 0.99
N VAL A 47 7.94 -4.02 0.78
CA VAL A 47 7.07 -5.08 1.27
C VAL A 47 7.06 -6.23 0.26
N ARG A 48 7.22 -7.46 0.73
CA ARG A 48 7.08 -8.65 -0.10
C ARG A 48 5.64 -9.16 0.00
N PRO A 49 4.89 -9.31 -1.11
CA PRO A 49 3.59 -9.97 -1.04
C PRO A 49 3.75 -11.42 -0.58
N HIS A 50 2.86 -11.87 0.29
CA HIS A 50 2.87 -13.23 0.82
C HIS A 50 1.67 -14.04 0.30
N ARG A 51 0.44 -13.61 0.59
CA ARG A 51 -0.79 -14.29 0.13
C ARG A 51 -2.02 -13.39 0.21
N ILE A 52 -3.00 -13.64 -0.66
CA ILE A 52 -4.34 -13.07 -0.52
C ILE A 52 -5.05 -13.75 0.65
N ARG A 53 -5.65 -12.95 1.54
CA ARG A 53 -6.45 -13.43 2.67
C ARG A 53 -7.92 -13.47 2.27
N THR A 54 -8.43 -14.67 2.01
CA THR A 54 -9.84 -14.90 1.69
C THR A 54 -10.71 -15.13 2.92
N ASP A 55 -10.09 -15.18 4.10
CA ASP A 55 -10.69 -15.46 5.39
C ASP A 55 -11.05 -14.18 6.19
N ILE A 56 -10.61 -13.00 5.72
CA ILE A 56 -10.90 -11.69 6.34
C ILE A 56 -11.23 -10.64 5.27
N GLY A 57 -11.98 -9.61 5.66
CA GLY A 57 -12.28 -8.45 4.82
C GLY A 57 -11.55 -7.18 5.27
N GLY A 58 -11.67 -6.11 4.49
CA GLY A 58 -10.99 -4.84 4.79
C GLY A 58 -11.35 -4.22 6.15
N ARG A 59 -12.56 -4.48 6.68
CA ARG A 59 -13.00 -4.00 7.99
C ARG A 59 -12.31 -4.70 9.16
N ASP A 60 -11.70 -5.87 8.93
CA ASP A 60 -10.99 -6.64 9.95
C ASP A 60 -9.52 -6.23 10.06
N VAL A 61 -9.04 -5.35 9.18
CA VAL A 61 -7.67 -4.83 9.18
C VAL A 61 -7.62 -3.58 10.07
N PRO A 62 -6.74 -3.53 11.09
CA PRO A 62 -6.59 -2.33 11.94
C PRO A 62 -6.28 -1.09 11.11
N LEU A 63 -6.80 0.06 11.55
CA LEU A 63 -6.47 1.32 10.92
C LEU A 63 -5.00 1.67 11.18
N PHE A 64 -4.39 2.36 10.22
CA PHE A 64 -3.01 2.79 10.38
C PHE A 64 -2.87 3.73 11.60
N GLY A 65 -2.08 3.30 12.59
CA GLY A 65 -1.80 4.10 13.80
C GLY A 65 -2.60 3.70 15.05
N GLU A 66 -3.49 2.72 14.95
CA GLU A 66 -4.11 2.03 16.10
C GLU A 66 -3.26 0.85 16.60
#